data_AF-A0A964HGA4-F1
#
_entry.id   AF-A0A964HGA4-F1
#
_cell.length_a   1.000
_cell.length_b   1.000
_cell.length_c   1.000
_cell.angle_alpha   90.00
_cell.angle_beta   90.00
_cell.angle_gamma   90.00
#
_symmetry.space_group_name_H-M   'P 1'
#
loop_
_entity.id
_entity.type
_entity.pdbx_description
1 polymer ?
#
loop_
_entity_poly.entity_id
_entity_poly.type
_entity_poly.pdbx_seq_one_letter_code
_entity_poly.pdbx_strand_id
1 'polypeptide(L)'
;MRVVLAFFVASLLLGPAFATEAPRAVVAKRVKAASVPDSDQLEADLQRMPWEQFKAVISAVPKMKADVDAYGAAGWQYVKARYKTHPWKKNIDKLDADQRKQLADLIRKSKEGVAPAKSGG
;
A
#
# COMPACT_ATOMS: atom_id res chain seq x y z
N MET A 1 45.08 26.48 -28.91
CA MET A 1 44.84 26.86 -30.33
C MET A 1 43.79 25.90 -30.89
N ARG A 2 42.82 26.28 -31.75
CA ARG A 2 42.30 27.63 -32.11
C ARG A 2 41.00 27.50 -32.96
N VAL A 3 39.89 28.15 -32.57
CA VAL A 3 38.63 28.35 -33.38
C VAL A 3 38.00 26.99 -33.87
N VAL A 4 36.92 26.77 -34.64
CA VAL A 4 35.79 27.46 -35.34
C VAL A 4 34.53 26.59 -35.04
N LEU A 5 33.30 26.99 -34.68
CA LEU A 5 32.34 28.11 -34.90
C LEU A 5 31.23 27.83 -35.94
N ALA A 6 29.97 27.91 -35.49
CA ALA A 6 28.70 28.21 -36.21
C ALA A 6 28.16 27.31 -37.36
N PHE A 7 26.91 26.87 -37.18
CA PHE A 7 25.73 26.96 -38.10
C PHE A 7 24.55 26.39 -37.30
N PHE A 8 23.59 27.14 -36.75
CA PHE A 8 22.72 28.19 -37.30
C PHE A 8 21.68 27.67 -38.31
N VAL A 9 20.61 27.08 -37.78
CA VAL A 9 19.30 26.97 -38.46
C VAL A 9 18.24 27.48 -37.49
N ALA A 10 17.60 28.59 -37.84
CA ALA A 10 16.41 29.07 -37.16
C ALA A 10 15.17 28.48 -37.83
N SER A 11 14.12 28.19 -37.07
CA SER A 11 12.80 27.88 -37.62
C SER A 11 11.73 28.35 -36.63
N LEU A 12 11.19 29.55 -36.89
CA LEU A 12 9.91 29.95 -36.32
C LEU A 12 8.83 29.03 -36.92
N LEU A 13 8.08 28.32 -36.08
CA LEU A 13 6.69 28.01 -36.40
C LEU A 13 5.77 28.34 -35.23
N LEU A 14 4.75 29.10 -35.58
CA LEU A 14 3.74 29.67 -34.71
C LEU A 14 2.80 28.56 -34.17
N GLY A 15 2.69 28.44 -32.85
CA GLY A 15 1.68 27.60 -32.19
C GLY A 15 0.67 28.48 -31.43
N PRO A 16 -0.65 28.23 -31.55
CA PRO A 16 -1.67 29.10 -30.94
C PRO A 16 -1.73 28.93 -29.42
N ALA A 17 -2.17 30.00 -28.74
CA ALA A 17 -2.40 30.01 -27.30
C ALA A 17 -3.62 29.14 -26.93
N PHE A 18 -3.41 27.85 -26.68
CA PHE A 18 -4.39 27.02 -25.99
C PHE A 18 -4.49 27.44 -24.53
N ALA A 19 -5.69 27.80 -24.09
CA ALA A 19 -5.95 28.22 -22.72
C ALA A 19 -5.78 27.03 -21.76
N THR A 20 -4.72 27.06 -20.95
CA THR A 20 -4.65 26.22 -19.74
C THR A 20 -5.69 26.74 -18.76
N GLU A 21 -6.87 26.11 -18.78
CA GLU A 21 -7.93 26.33 -17.80
C GLU A 21 -7.36 26.22 -16.38
N ALA A 22 -7.78 27.12 -15.49
CA ALA A 22 -7.31 27.13 -14.11
C ALA A 22 -7.55 25.75 -13.45
N PRO A 23 -6.64 25.26 -12.58
CA PRO A 23 -6.76 23.95 -11.95
C PRO A 23 -7.94 23.95 -10.96
N ARG A 24 -9.15 23.73 -11.49
CA ARG A 24 -10.32 23.33 -10.72
C ARG A 24 -9.94 22.03 -10.01
N ALA A 25 -9.66 22.15 -8.72
CA ALA A 25 -9.33 21.01 -7.88
C ALA A 25 -10.49 20.01 -7.93
N VAL A 26 -10.35 18.99 -8.78
CA VAL A 26 -11.28 17.87 -8.81
C VAL A 26 -11.10 17.14 -7.50
N VAL A 27 -11.93 17.51 -6.51
CA VAL A 27 -12.09 16.79 -5.25
C VAL A 27 -12.72 15.45 -5.61
N ALA A 28 -11.87 14.55 -6.10
CA ALA A 28 -12.20 13.19 -6.42
C ALA A 28 -12.52 12.47 -5.12
N LYS A 29 -13.78 12.62 -4.66
CA LYS A 29 -14.42 11.66 -3.76
C LYS A 29 -14.14 10.28 -4.35
N ARG A 30 -13.19 9.55 -3.75
CA ARG A 30 -12.83 8.20 -4.20
C ARG A 30 -14.10 7.36 -4.13
N VAL A 31 -14.73 7.13 -5.28
CA VAL A 31 -15.82 6.18 -5.39
C VAL A 31 -15.25 4.86 -4.91
N LYS A 32 -15.78 4.38 -3.78
CA LYS A 32 -15.30 3.17 -3.11
C LYS A 32 -15.78 1.96 -3.90
N ALA A 33 -15.18 1.77 -5.07
CA ALA A 33 -15.38 0.59 -5.90
C ALA A 33 -15.20 -0.66 -5.04
N ALA A 34 -16.05 -1.67 -5.24
CA ALA A 34 -15.96 -2.96 -4.59
C ALA A 34 -14.81 -3.83 -5.18
N SER A 35 -13.68 -3.18 -5.48
CA SER A 35 -12.45 -3.83 -5.90
C SER A 35 -11.95 -4.77 -4.81
N VAL A 36 -11.27 -5.84 -5.23
CA VAL A 36 -10.49 -6.69 -4.33
C VAL A 36 -9.54 -5.80 -3.51
N PRO A 37 -9.43 -5.97 -2.18
CA PRO A 37 -8.53 -5.16 -1.36
C PRO A 37 -7.09 -5.17 -1.89
N ASP A 38 -6.55 -3.97 -2.08
CA ASP A 38 -5.24 -3.72 -2.68
C ASP A 38 -4.09 -4.26 -1.80
N SER A 39 -3.17 -5.02 -2.39
CA SER A 39 -2.12 -5.72 -1.66
C SER A 39 -1.09 -4.78 -1.03
N ASP A 40 -0.77 -3.66 -1.66
CA ASP A 40 0.17 -2.65 -1.14
C ASP A 40 -0.45 -1.89 0.04
N GLN A 41 -1.72 -1.51 -0.06
CA GLN A 41 -2.47 -0.92 1.06
C GLN A 41 -2.61 -1.91 2.23
N LEU A 42 -2.86 -3.19 1.96
CA LEU A 42 -2.93 -4.22 3.00
C LEU A 42 -1.58 -4.45 3.68
N GLU A 43 -0.48 -4.50 2.93
CA GLU A 43 0.88 -4.54 3.50
C GLU A 43 1.13 -3.31 4.39
N ALA A 44 0.84 -2.11 3.87
CA ALA A 44 1.12 -0.85 4.57
C ALA A 44 0.31 -0.72 5.87
N ASP A 45 -0.97 -1.13 5.90
CA ASP A 45 -1.75 -1.17 7.15
C ASP A 45 -1.21 -2.22 8.12
N LEU A 46 -0.93 -3.43 7.63
CA LEU A 46 -0.43 -4.56 8.43
C LEU A 46 0.93 -4.25 9.09
N GLN A 47 1.87 -3.63 8.37
CA GLN A 47 3.20 -3.22 8.87
C GLN A 47 3.11 -2.09 9.92
N ARG A 48 2.05 -1.26 9.89
CA ARG A 48 1.85 -0.15 10.85
C ARG A 48 1.31 -0.62 12.20
N MET A 49 0.65 -1.77 12.25
CA MET A 49 0.02 -2.29 13.47
C MET A 49 1.04 -2.71 14.54
N PRO A 50 0.72 -2.59 15.84
CA PRO A 50 1.49 -3.20 16.92
C PRO A 50 1.64 -4.72 16.77
N TRP A 51 2.78 -5.24 17.20
CA TRP A 51 3.19 -6.63 16.99
C TRP A 51 2.14 -7.69 17.40
N GLU A 52 1.49 -7.57 18.56
CA GLU A 52 0.52 -8.60 18.99
C GLU A 52 -0.76 -8.60 18.13
N GLN A 53 -1.16 -7.45 17.58
CA GLN A 53 -2.28 -7.36 16.64
C GLN A 53 -1.88 -7.92 15.27
N PHE A 54 -0.69 -7.56 14.77
CA PHE A 54 -0.09 -8.15 13.58
C PHE A 54 -0.09 -9.70 13.69
N LYS A 55 0.40 -10.23 14.83
CA LYS A 55 0.47 -11.66 15.10
C LYS A 55 -0.92 -12.31 15.11
N ALA A 56 -1.91 -11.67 15.73
CA ALA A 56 -3.30 -12.14 15.73
C ALA A 56 -3.89 -12.20 14.32
N VAL A 57 -3.72 -11.13 13.52
CA VAL A 57 -4.19 -11.07 12.12
C VAL A 57 -3.56 -12.16 11.25
N ILE A 58 -2.23 -12.33 11.30
CA ILE A 58 -1.55 -13.41 10.54
C ILE A 58 -2.02 -14.80 11.00
N SER A 59 -2.17 -15.01 12.32
CA SER A 59 -2.62 -16.29 12.86
C SER A 59 -4.04 -16.66 12.43
N ALA A 60 -4.89 -15.65 12.18
CA ALA A 60 -6.26 -15.81 11.70
C ALA A 60 -6.39 -15.97 10.17
N VAL A 61 -5.29 -15.94 9.41
CA VAL A 61 -5.27 -16.22 7.95
C VAL A 61 -4.40 -17.46 7.70
N PRO A 62 -4.98 -18.67 7.55
CA PRO A 62 -4.21 -19.93 7.54
C PRO A 62 -3.05 -19.99 6.54
N LYS A 63 -3.22 -19.41 5.34
CA LYS A 63 -2.19 -19.34 4.29
C LYS A 63 -0.98 -18.49 4.73
N MET A 64 -1.21 -17.36 5.40
CA MET A 64 -0.13 -16.52 5.95
C MET A 64 0.50 -17.13 7.20
N LYS A 65 -0.29 -17.76 8.08
CA LYS A 65 0.28 -18.55 9.20
C LYS A 65 1.20 -19.66 8.68
N ALA A 66 0.82 -20.37 7.61
CA ALA A 66 1.65 -21.42 7.01
C ALA A 66 2.97 -20.88 6.44
N ASP A 67 2.96 -19.71 5.76
CA ASP A 67 4.19 -19.04 5.33
C ASP A 67 5.11 -18.65 6.52
N VAL A 68 4.57 -18.37 7.71
CA VAL A 68 5.37 -18.10 8.93
C VAL A 68 5.85 -19.39 9.61
N ASP A 69 5.01 -20.44 9.64
CA ASP A 69 5.37 -21.78 10.14
C ASP A 69 6.49 -22.42 9.30
N ALA A 70 6.55 -22.14 8.00
CA ALA A 70 7.60 -22.60 7.10
C ALA A 70 9.02 -22.09 7.46
N TYR A 71 9.14 -21.08 8.33
CA TYR A 71 10.42 -20.67 8.93
C TYR A 71 10.84 -21.53 10.14
N GLY A 72 10.08 -22.58 10.48
CA GLY A 72 10.36 -23.50 11.58
C GLY A 72 10.11 -22.91 12.98
N ALA A 73 10.64 -23.58 14.01
CA ALA A 73 10.36 -23.27 15.42
C ALA A 73 10.65 -21.80 15.83
N ALA A 74 11.62 -21.15 15.21
CA ALA A 74 11.97 -19.74 15.45
C ALA A 74 11.22 -18.74 14.54
N GLY A 75 10.35 -19.20 13.65
CA GLY A 75 9.72 -18.39 12.60
C GLY A 75 9.00 -17.15 13.11
N TRP A 76 8.25 -17.27 14.21
CA TRP A 76 7.57 -16.14 14.86
C TRP A 76 8.54 -15.12 15.49
N GLN A 77 9.72 -15.54 15.97
CA GLN A 77 10.74 -14.62 16.46
C GLN A 77 11.44 -13.89 15.29
N TYR A 78 11.80 -14.63 14.24
CA TYR A 78 12.37 -14.07 13.01
C TYR A 78 11.42 -13.03 12.39
N VAL A 79 10.11 -13.34 12.33
CA VAL A 79 9.07 -12.41 11.88
C VAL A 79 8.91 -11.23 12.84
N LYS A 80 8.89 -11.42 14.17
CA LYS A 80 8.84 -10.33 15.16
C LYS A 80 9.97 -9.31 15.00
N ALA A 81 11.16 -9.75 14.60
CA ALA A 81 12.30 -8.86 14.37
C ALA A 81 12.17 -7.97 13.12
N ARG A 82 11.34 -8.36 12.13
CA ARG A 82 11.31 -7.71 10.80
C ARG A 82 9.92 -7.48 10.18
N TYR A 83 8.82 -7.71 10.89
CA TYR A 83 7.47 -7.63 10.33
C TYR A 83 7.13 -6.26 9.70
N LYS A 84 7.76 -5.17 10.16
CA LYS A 84 7.59 -3.81 9.59
C LYS A 84 8.33 -3.56 8.26
N THR A 85 9.28 -4.42 7.89
CA THR A 85 10.13 -4.27 6.69
C THR A 85 10.11 -5.51 5.80
N HIS A 86 9.39 -6.56 6.20
CA HIS A 86 9.18 -7.76 5.39
C HIS A 86 8.14 -7.49 4.29
N PRO A 87 8.37 -7.92 3.04
CA PRO A 87 7.47 -7.67 1.91
C PRO A 87 6.27 -8.63 1.88
N TRP A 88 5.38 -8.50 2.88
CA TRP A 88 4.12 -9.25 3.01
C TRP A 88 3.24 -9.21 1.78
N LYS A 89 3.35 -8.20 0.90
CA LYS A 89 2.67 -8.14 -0.38
C LYS A 89 2.83 -9.45 -1.17
N LYS A 90 4.02 -10.05 -1.19
CA LYS A 90 4.25 -11.35 -1.86
C LYS A 90 3.49 -12.53 -1.25
N ASN A 91 3.00 -12.40 -0.02
CA ASN A 91 2.13 -13.38 0.65
C ASN A 91 0.65 -13.01 0.45
N ILE A 92 0.33 -11.71 0.44
CA ILE A 92 -1.02 -11.15 0.21
C ILE A 92 -1.47 -11.36 -1.25
N ASP A 93 -0.54 -11.30 -2.21
CA ASP A 93 -0.81 -11.59 -3.62
C ASP A 93 -1.16 -13.07 -3.85
N LYS A 94 -0.59 -13.99 -3.06
CA LYS A 94 -0.98 -15.41 -3.04
C LYS A 94 -2.36 -15.65 -2.43
N LEU A 95 -2.94 -14.70 -1.69
CA LEU A 95 -4.24 -14.88 -1.07
C LEU A 95 -5.36 -14.80 -2.11
N ASP A 96 -6.33 -15.68 -1.98
CA ASP A 96 -7.52 -15.68 -2.83
C ASP A 96 -8.41 -14.45 -2.52
N ALA A 97 -9.33 -14.08 -3.41
CA ALA A 97 -10.05 -12.80 -3.31
C ALA A 97 -10.78 -12.63 -1.95
N ASP A 98 -11.39 -13.69 -1.43
CA ASP A 98 -12.09 -13.68 -0.15
C ASP A 98 -11.14 -13.77 1.06
N GLN A 99 -9.95 -14.37 0.89
CA GLN A 99 -8.89 -14.31 1.90
C GLN A 99 -8.32 -12.89 2.03
N ARG A 100 -8.20 -12.13 0.92
CA ARG A 100 -7.86 -10.69 0.95
C ARG A 100 -8.96 -9.85 1.62
N LYS A 101 -10.24 -10.16 1.39
CA LYS A 101 -11.37 -9.53 2.11
C LYS A 101 -11.31 -9.83 3.62
N GLN A 102 -11.07 -11.09 4.01
CA GLN A 102 -10.91 -11.50 5.40
C GLN A 102 -9.73 -10.77 6.07
N LEU A 103 -8.57 -10.69 5.42
CA LEU A 103 -7.41 -9.95 5.90
C LEU A 103 -7.73 -8.46 6.11
N ALA A 104 -8.38 -7.81 5.12
CA ALA A 104 -8.82 -6.42 5.22
C ALA A 104 -9.77 -6.19 6.41
N ASP A 105 -10.69 -7.12 6.65
CA ASP A 105 -11.67 -7.04 7.74
C ASP A 105 -11.03 -7.26 9.12
N LEU A 106 -10.09 -8.20 9.24
CA LEU A 106 -9.30 -8.45 10.45
C LEU A 106 -8.41 -7.25 10.82
N ILE A 107 -7.76 -6.63 9.83
CA ILE A 107 -6.99 -5.39 9.99
C ILE A 107 -7.89 -4.26 10.48
N ARG A 108 -9.07 -4.08 9.83
CA ARG A 108 -10.06 -3.07 10.23
C ARG A 108 -10.52 -3.25 11.67
N LYS A 109 -11.00 -4.44 12.03
CA LYS A 109 -11.47 -4.77 13.40
C LYS A 109 -10.38 -4.55 14.45
N SER A 110 -9.13 -4.89 14.12
CA SER A 110 -7.98 -4.69 15.00
C SER A 110 -7.65 -3.22 15.22
N LYS A 111 -7.86 -2.35 14.21
CA LYS A 111 -7.73 -0.89 14.34
C LYS A 111 -8.90 -0.28 15.12
N GLU A 112 -10.12 -0.77 14.89
CA GLU A 112 -11.34 -0.33 15.59
C GLU A 112 -11.30 -0.68 17.09
N GLY A 113 -10.83 -1.87 17.47
CA GLY A 113 -10.62 -2.28 18.87
C GLY A 113 -9.45 -1.60 19.59
N VAL A 114 -8.75 -0.68 18.93
CA VAL A 114 -7.59 0.07 19.46
C VAL A 114 -7.85 1.58 19.46
N ALA A 115 -8.79 2.05 18.65
CA ALA A 115 -9.33 3.39 18.77
C ALA A 115 -10.03 3.51 20.15
N PRO A 116 -9.60 4.42 21.06
CA PRO A 116 -10.38 4.67 22.26
C PRO A 116 -11.75 5.21 21.84
N ALA A 117 -12.81 4.68 22.47
CA ALA A 117 -14.19 4.99 22.11
C ALA A 117 -14.56 6.45 22.43
N LYS A 118 -14.19 7.38 21.53
CA LYS A 118 -14.71 8.74 21.51
C LYS A 118 -16.13 8.75 20.92
N SER A 119 -17.04 8.16 21.69
CA SER A 119 -18.41 8.67 21.75
C SER A 119 -18.37 10.08 22.38
N GLY A 120 -19.23 10.97 21.91
CA GLY A 120 -19.24 12.39 22.30
C GLY A 120 -19.12 13.32 21.09
N GLY A 121 -20.16 14.06 20.74
CA GLY A 121 -21.51 14.10 21.36
C GLY A 121 -22.50 14.86 20.50
#